data_AF-A0AAW0AP85-F1
#
_entry.id   AF-A0AAW0AP85-F1
#
_cell.length_a   1.000
_cell.length_b   1.000
_cell.length_c   1.000
_cell.angle_alpha   90.00
_cell.angle_beta   90.00
_cell.angle_gamma   90.00
#
_symmetry.space_group_name_H-M   'P 1'
#
loop_
_entity.id
_entity.type
_entity.pdbx_description
1 polymer ?
#
loop_
_entity_poly.entity_id
_entity_poly.type
_entity_poly.pdbx_seq_one_letter_code
_entity_poly.pdbx_strand_id
1 'polypeptide(L)'
;MLKSLELDRALLVENDAQILDIEAQISELQAQISALEAAVSVLHAEKQPTQQRLDSYKYPVLTLPNEIVVEIFLDLIPPYPELPPFLPRLGDNCPTILTHICHQWREIALTTPALWRSIDLRNVPVKAVTSLACLWLERSGCLPLSLRATDRRGAFSVFPVLIAHRARWEHLNLRFQDPNHLQVLAGPSPLLQTLHVFLHNDSLSNPVSLLDSPLLHTVVLDDYGTPSLILPWSQLTRLSLRCIYSADCISILRQTLTLVTCYLELWIKSIPPGP
;
A
#
# COMPACT_ATOMS: atom_id res chain seq x y z
N MET A 1 38.59 -65.78 -41.69
CA MET A 1 37.99 -66.44 -40.51
C MET A 1 38.86 -66.27 -39.26
N LEU A 2 40.13 -66.70 -39.26
CA LEU A 2 41.01 -66.58 -38.07
C LEU A 2 41.22 -65.15 -37.53
N LYS A 3 41.40 -64.15 -38.41
CA LYS A 3 41.53 -62.74 -38.01
C LYS A 3 40.28 -62.11 -37.37
N SER A 4 39.09 -62.68 -37.60
CA SER A 4 37.83 -62.16 -37.02
C SER A 4 37.62 -62.70 -35.60
N LEU A 5 38.00 -63.96 -35.36
CA LEU A 5 37.95 -64.58 -34.03
C LEU A 5 38.95 -63.95 -33.03
N GLU A 6 40.11 -63.50 -33.50
CA GLU A 6 41.08 -62.77 -32.67
C GLU A 6 40.62 -61.34 -32.33
N LEU A 7 39.94 -60.67 -33.27
CA LEU A 7 39.38 -59.33 -33.06
C LEU A 7 38.23 -59.36 -32.05
N ASP A 8 37.33 -60.34 -32.16
CA ASP A 8 36.22 -60.54 -31.21
C ASP A 8 36.73 -60.88 -29.80
N ARG A 9 37.82 -61.65 -29.69
CA ARG A 9 38.43 -61.98 -28.40
C ARG A 9 39.10 -60.78 -27.74
N ALA A 10 39.74 -59.90 -28.52
CA ALA A 10 40.32 -58.66 -28.01
C ALA A 10 39.23 -57.66 -27.54
N LEU A 11 38.14 -57.54 -28.31
CA LEU A 11 36.97 -56.74 -27.96
C LEU A 11 36.25 -57.24 -26.70
N LEU A 12 36.17 -58.55 -26.49
CA LEU A 12 35.59 -59.13 -25.27
C LEU A 12 36.44 -58.83 -24.03
N VAL A 13 37.77 -58.96 -24.14
CA VAL A 13 38.69 -58.66 -23.02
C VAL A 13 38.70 -57.17 -22.67
N GLU A 14 38.61 -56.29 -23.67
CA GLU A 14 38.54 -54.84 -23.46
C GLU A 14 37.21 -54.41 -22.82
N ASN A 15 36.10 -55.06 -23.20
CA ASN A 15 34.80 -54.87 -22.54
C ASN A 15 34.79 -55.39 -21.10
N ASP A 16 35.37 -56.57 -20.82
CA ASP A 16 35.44 -57.12 -19.46
C ASP A 16 36.26 -56.22 -18.52
N ALA A 17 37.35 -55.63 -19.02
CA ALA A 17 38.16 -54.68 -18.27
C ALA A 17 37.41 -53.36 -17.99
N GLN A 18 36.61 -52.87 -18.95
CA GLN A 18 35.76 -51.69 -18.76
C GLN A 18 34.61 -51.96 -17.78
N ILE A 19 34.01 -53.16 -17.81
CA ILE A 19 32.96 -53.56 -16.88
C ILE A 19 33.52 -53.59 -15.44
N LEU A 20 34.69 -54.18 -15.23
CA LEU A 20 35.34 -54.22 -13.92
C LEU A 20 35.68 -52.81 -13.38
N ASP A 21 36.10 -51.88 -14.23
CA ASP A 21 36.36 -50.49 -13.83
C ASP A 21 35.07 -49.76 -13.43
N ILE A 22 33.98 -49.95 -14.19
CA ILE A 22 32.67 -49.36 -13.87
C ILE A 22 32.11 -49.96 -12.57
N GLU A 23 32.23 -51.26 -12.35
CA GLU A 23 31.80 -51.92 -11.10
C GLU A 23 32.58 -51.38 -9.89
N ALA A 24 33.88 -51.15 -10.03
CA ALA A 24 34.70 -50.52 -8.99
C ALA A 24 34.26 -49.08 -8.70
N GLN A 25 33.97 -48.29 -9.74
CA GLN A 25 33.46 -46.93 -9.59
C GLN A 25 32.08 -46.90 -8.91
N ILE A 26 31.17 -47.81 -9.26
CA ILE A 26 29.86 -47.94 -8.61
C ILE A 26 30.02 -48.31 -7.13
N SER A 27 30.90 -49.26 -6.81
CA SER A 27 31.16 -49.66 -5.43
C SER A 27 31.74 -48.50 -4.60
N GLU A 28 32.65 -47.72 -5.18
CA GLU A 28 33.23 -46.55 -4.53
C GLU A 28 32.17 -45.46 -4.28
N LEU A 29 31.35 -45.16 -5.28
CA LEU A 29 30.25 -44.19 -5.13
C LEU A 29 29.22 -44.65 -4.09
N GLN A 30 28.91 -45.95 -4.04
CA GLN A 30 28.02 -46.52 -3.01
C GLN A 30 28.60 -46.39 -1.60
N ALA A 31 29.91 -46.60 -1.44
CA ALA A 31 30.60 -46.39 -0.17
C ALA A 31 30.55 -44.91 0.25
N GLN A 32 30.77 -43.98 -0.68
CA GLN A 32 30.68 -42.54 -0.43
C GLN A 32 29.26 -42.10 -0.05
N ILE A 33 28.23 -42.61 -0.73
CA ILE A 33 26.82 -42.35 -0.39
C ILE A 33 26.54 -42.83 1.04
N SER A 34 26.94 -44.05 1.37
CA SER A 34 26.72 -44.62 2.70
C SER A 34 27.42 -43.82 3.80
N ALA A 35 28.64 -43.35 3.53
CA ALA A 35 29.39 -42.50 4.46
C ALA A 35 28.74 -41.12 4.65
N LEU A 36 28.23 -40.51 3.58
CA LEU A 36 27.52 -39.23 3.65
C LEU A 36 26.18 -39.37 4.38
N GLU A 37 25.43 -40.44 4.15
CA GLU A 37 24.18 -40.72 4.86
C GLU A 37 24.42 -40.91 6.37
N ALA A 38 25.50 -41.61 6.74
CA ALA A 38 25.90 -41.74 8.14
C ALA A 38 26.26 -40.37 8.76
N ALA A 39 27.01 -39.54 8.04
CA ALA A 39 27.36 -38.19 8.49
C ALA A 39 26.11 -37.30 8.66
N VAL A 40 25.16 -37.37 7.72
CA VAL A 40 23.87 -36.66 7.80
C VAL A 40 23.07 -37.12 9.02
N SER A 41 23.02 -38.42 9.30
CA SER A 41 22.34 -38.97 10.47
C SER A 41 22.94 -38.45 11.79
N VAL A 42 24.27 -38.41 11.89
CA VAL A 42 24.97 -37.84 13.06
C VAL A 42 24.64 -36.36 13.24
N LEU A 43 24.71 -35.57 12.18
CA LEU A 43 24.37 -34.13 12.24
C LEU A 43 22.89 -33.91 12.61
N HIS A 44 21.98 -34.78 12.15
CA HIS A 44 20.58 -34.73 12.58
C HIS A 44 20.41 -35.04 14.07
N ALA A 45 21.13 -36.04 14.59
CA ALA A 45 21.12 -36.38 16.00
C ALA A 45 21.70 -35.24 16.88
N GLU A 46 22.77 -34.56 16.42
CA GLU A 46 23.33 -33.39 17.10
C GLU A 46 22.42 -32.15 17.02
N LYS A 47 21.71 -31.98 15.90
CA LYS A 47 20.72 -30.91 15.74
C LYS A 47 19.54 -31.09 16.70
N GLN A 48 19.11 -32.34 16.94
CA GLN A 48 17.89 -32.65 17.71
C GLN A 48 17.82 -31.99 19.10
N PRO A 49 18.85 -32.07 19.98
CA PRO A 49 18.80 -31.43 21.30
C PRO A 49 18.77 -29.90 21.19
N THR A 50 19.45 -29.32 20.20
CA THR A 50 19.42 -27.87 19.96
C THR A 50 18.03 -27.42 19.50
N GLN A 51 17.38 -28.20 18.63
CA GLN A 51 16.01 -27.97 18.20
C GLN A 51 15.03 -28.08 19.38
N GLN A 52 15.15 -29.11 20.22
CA GLN A 52 14.32 -29.26 21.43
C GLN A 52 14.48 -28.09 22.41
N ARG A 53 15.71 -27.58 22.59
CA ARG A 53 15.95 -26.37 23.38
C ARG A 53 15.26 -25.16 22.76
N LEU A 54 15.31 -25.01 21.45
CA LEU A 54 14.61 -23.93 20.74
C LEU A 54 13.10 -24.03 20.93
N ASP A 55 12.53 -25.22 20.76
CA ASP A 55 11.08 -25.48 20.89
C ASP A 55 10.57 -25.27 22.32
N SER A 56 11.45 -25.36 23.34
CA SER A 56 11.11 -25.06 24.73
C SER A 56 10.93 -23.57 25.01
N TYR A 57 11.50 -22.69 24.17
CA TYR A 57 11.22 -21.26 24.26
C TYR A 57 9.83 -20.96 23.70
N LYS A 58 8.91 -20.62 24.59
CA LYS A 58 7.65 -20.00 24.17
C LYS A 58 7.92 -18.55 23.81
N TYR A 59 7.86 -18.22 22.52
CA TYR A 59 7.82 -16.85 22.06
C TYR A 59 6.39 -16.34 22.26
N PRO A 60 6.12 -15.49 23.27
CA PRO A 60 4.74 -15.12 23.63
C PRO A 60 3.97 -14.54 22.45
N VAL A 61 4.67 -13.77 21.62
CA VAL A 61 4.16 -13.12 20.41
C VAL A 61 3.74 -14.08 19.30
N LEU A 62 4.29 -15.31 19.27
CA LEU A 62 3.94 -16.35 18.30
C LEU A 62 2.83 -17.28 18.83
N THR A 63 2.49 -17.19 20.12
CA THR A 63 1.44 -17.98 20.77
C THR A 63 0.09 -17.27 20.83
N LEU A 64 0.04 -16.00 20.44
CA LEU A 64 -1.19 -15.23 20.41
C LEU A 64 -2.09 -15.70 19.26
N PRO A 65 -3.42 -15.80 19.47
CA PRO A 65 -4.37 -15.95 18.38
C PRO A 65 -4.22 -14.83 17.36
N ASN A 66 -4.48 -15.12 16.08
CA ASN A 66 -4.32 -14.15 15.00
C ASN A 66 -5.16 -12.89 15.23
N GLU A 67 -6.35 -13.03 15.83
CA GLU A 67 -7.25 -11.92 16.15
C GLU A 67 -6.58 -10.92 17.10
N ILE A 68 -5.89 -11.42 18.13
CA ILE A 68 -5.18 -10.56 19.10
C ILE A 68 -3.98 -9.89 18.46
N VAL A 69 -3.27 -10.59 17.57
CA VAL A 69 -2.16 -10.01 16.81
C VAL A 69 -2.66 -8.89 15.89
N VAL A 70 -3.81 -9.06 15.25
CA VAL A 70 -4.45 -8.03 14.42
C VAL A 70 -4.82 -6.79 15.25
N GLU A 71 -5.43 -6.96 16.43
CA GLU A 71 -5.74 -5.83 17.31
C GLU A 71 -4.47 -5.07 17.71
N ILE A 72 -3.41 -5.79 18.09
CA ILE A 72 -2.09 -5.18 18.37
C ILE A 72 -1.58 -4.40 17.15
N PHE A 73 -1.71 -4.95 15.94
CA PHE A 73 -1.27 -4.26 14.72
C PHE A 73 -2.04 -2.97 14.47
N LEU A 74 -3.35 -2.97 14.72
CA LEU A 74 -4.20 -1.80 14.56
C LEU A 74 -3.87 -0.71 15.60
N ASP A 75 -3.51 -1.10 16.82
CA ASP A 75 -3.06 -0.17 17.87
C ASP A 75 -1.67 0.43 17.62
N LEU A 76 -0.82 -0.24 16.83
CA LEU A 76 0.52 0.25 16.48
C LEU A 76 0.52 1.28 15.33
N ILE A 77 -0.59 1.42 14.61
CA ILE A 77 -0.72 2.39 13.52
C ILE A 77 -1.68 3.53 13.93
N PRO A 78 -1.65 4.69 13.25
CA PRO A 78 -2.61 5.75 13.55
C PRO A 78 -4.05 5.27 13.37
N PRO A 79 -4.97 5.68 14.25
CA PRO A 79 -6.37 5.26 14.19
C PRO A 79 -7.02 5.76 12.90
N TYR A 80 -7.81 4.90 12.25
CA TYR A 80 -8.58 5.32 11.07
C TYR A 80 -9.51 6.50 11.42
N PRO A 81 -9.62 7.56 10.59
CA PRO A 81 -9.12 7.70 9.22
C PRO A 81 -7.75 8.38 9.08
N GLU A 82 -6.99 8.51 10.16
CA GLU A 82 -5.64 9.02 10.10
C GLU A 82 -4.77 8.14 9.20
N LEU A 83 -3.75 8.76 8.62
CA LEU A 83 -2.96 8.17 7.56
C LEU A 83 -1.58 7.79 8.12
N PRO A 84 -1.21 6.50 8.09
CA PRO A 84 0.13 6.08 8.47
C PRO A 84 1.17 6.62 7.49
N PRO A 85 2.42 6.80 7.94
CA PRO A 85 3.53 7.06 7.03
C PRO A 85 3.65 5.92 6.02
N PHE A 86 3.90 6.28 4.76
CA PHE A 86 3.90 5.34 3.65
C PHE A 86 5.11 4.40 3.63
N LEU A 87 6.25 4.86 4.17
CA LEU A 87 7.49 4.10 4.23
C LEU A 87 7.99 4.02 5.68
N PRO A 88 8.62 2.91 6.10
CA PRO A 88 9.23 2.77 7.42
C PRO A 88 10.22 3.88 7.77
N ARG A 89 10.97 4.36 6.77
CA ARG A 89 11.96 5.44 6.94
C ARG A 89 11.32 6.80 7.22
N LEU A 90 10.01 6.92 7.03
CA LEU A 90 9.24 8.15 7.25
C LEU A 90 8.47 8.13 8.58
N GLY A 91 8.50 7.01 9.33
CA GLY A 91 7.95 6.90 10.67
C GLY A 91 7.75 5.45 11.12
N ASP A 92 7.78 5.24 12.43
CA ASP A 92 7.77 3.92 13.07
C ASP A 92 6.41 3.20 13.02
N ASN A 93 5.34 3.92 12.65
CA ASN A 93 3.97 3.40 12.64
C ASN A 93 3.50 3.00 11.22
N CYS A 94 4.42 2.51 10.38
CA CYS A 94 4.12 2.07 9.02
C CYS A 94 3.69 0.59 9.00
N PRO A 95 2.53 0.23 8.43
CA PRO A 95 2.04 -1.16 8.42
C PRO A 95 2.99 -2.11 7.68
N THR A 96 3.83 -1.60 6.76
CA THR A 96 4.83 -2.43 6.07
C THR A 96 5.90 -2.97 7.01
N ILE A 97 6.20 -2.31 8.14
CA ILE A 97 7.17 -2.78 9.15
C ILE A 97 6.72 -4.14 9.71
N LEU A 98 5.41 -4.29 9.96
CA LEU A 98 4.81 -5.53 10.47
C LEU A 98 5.07 -6.72 9.53
N THR A 99 5.23 -6.45 8.22
CA THR A 99 5.52 -7.48 7.21
C THR A 99 6.98 -7.96 7.16
N HIS A 100 7.86 -7.35 7.97
CA HIS A 100 9.29 -7.63 8.00
C HIS A 100 9.77 -8.25 9.32
N ILE A 101 8.90 -8.47 10.31
CA ILE A 101 9.28 -8.97 11.65
C ILE A 101 9.51 -10.49 11.63
N CYS A 102 8.49 -11.27 11.28
CA CYS A 102 8.59 -12.73 11.14
C CYS A 102 7.59 -13.24 10.10
N HIS A 103 7.68 -14.53 9.75
CA HIS A 103 6.79 -15.15 8.75
C HIS A 103 5.31 -15.02 9.14
N GLN A 104 4.96 -15.37 10.39
CA GLN A 104 3.58 -15.32 10.88
C GLN A 104 3.01 -13.90 10.85
N TRP A 105 3.77 -12.91 11.32
CA TRP A 105 3.35 -11.51 11.31
C TRP A 105 3.17 -10.98 9.90
N ARG A 106 4.04 -11.39 8.98
CA ARG A 106 3.91 -11.05 7.56
C ARG A 106 2.61 -11.60 6.97
N GLU A 107 2.30 -12.86 7.23
CA GLU A 107 1.07 -13.48 6.75
C GLU A 107 -0.18 -12.78 7.29
N ILE A 108 -0.23 -12.53 8.60
CA ILE A 108 -1.34 -11.82 9.26
C ILE A 108 -1.46 -10.39 8.70
N ALA A 109 -0.37 -9.63 8.64
CA ALA A 109 -0.40 -8.26 8.17
C ALA A 109 -0.85 -8.15 6.71
N LEU A 110 -0.37 -9.04 5.83
CA LEU A 110 -0.76 -9.06 4.42
C LEU A 110 -2.23 -9.46 4.20
N THR A 111 -2.78 -10.29 5.08
CA THR A 111 -4.17 -10.77 5.01
C THR A 111 -5.17 -9.90 5.78
N THR A 112 -4.72 -8.83 6.43
CA THR A 112 -5.57 -7.92 7.23
C THR A 112 -5.85 -6.62 6.48
N PRO A 113 -7.00 -6.46 5.80
CA PRO A 113 -7.24 -5.32 4.90
C PRO A 113 -7.30 -3.96 5.60
N ALA A 114 -7.69 -3.95 6.89
CA ALA A 114 -7.81 -2.74 7.70
C ALA A 114 -6.47 -1.97 7.84
N LEU A 115 -5.33 -2.66 7.77
CA LEU A 115 -4.01 -2.03 7.84
C LEU A 115 -3.66 -1.23 6.57
N TRP A 116 -4.33 -1.49 5.45
CA TRP A 116 -3.97 -0.98 4.13
C TRP A 116 -4.97 0.04 3.57
N ARG A 117 -6.06 0.34 4.31
CA ARG A 117 -7.16 1.21 3.83
C ARG A 117 -6.88 2.71 3.94
N SER A 118 -5.78 3.11 4.59
CA SER A 118 -5.33 4.50 4.75
C SER A 118 -4.03 4.74 3.97
N ILE A 119 -4.07 5.49 2.87
CA ILE A 119 -2.97 5.60 1.90
C ILE A 119 -2.49 7.06 1.78
N ASP A 120 -1.25 7.37 2.17
CA ASP A 120 -0.62 8.70 1.98
C ASP A 120 0.48 8.66 0.90
N LEU A 121 0.20 9.22 -0.27
CA LEU A 121 1.09 9.21 -1.43
C LEU A 121 1.94 10.47 -1.57
N ARG A 122 1.87 11.44 -0.65
CA ARG A 122 2.51 12.76 -0.83
C ARG A 122 4.03 12.73 -0.96
N ASN A 123 4.67 11.80 -0.24
CA ASN A 123 6.12 11.71 -0.13
C ASN A 123 6.69 10.46 -0.81
N VAL A 124 5.91 9.84 -1.69
CA VAL A 124 6.32 8.64 -2.43
C VAL A 124 7.07 9.05 -3.71
N PRO A 125 8.23 8.46 -4.01
CA PRO A 125 8.93 8.72 -5.26
C PRO A 125 8.04 8.43 -6.48
N VAL A 126 8.00 9.36 -7.44
CA VAL A 126 7.13 9.28 -8.64
C VAL A 126 7.29 7.97 -9.40
N LYS A 127 8.49 7.39 -9.45
CA LYS A 127 8.75 6.12 -10.13
C LYS A 127 8.08 4.91 -9.47
N ALA A 128 7.73 5.01 -8.18
CA ALA A 128 7.18 3.91 -7.39
C ALA A 128 5.74 4.17 -6.90
N VAL A 129 5.22 5.39 -7.06
CA VAL A 129 3.91 5.78 -6.51
C VAL A 129 2.78 4.91 -7.05
N THR A 130 2.77 4.59 -8.35
CA THR A 130 1.71 3.80 -8.97
C THR A 130 1.75 2.35 -8.51
N SER A 131 2.91 1.70 -8.54
CA SER A 131 3.04 0.29 -8.13
C SER A 131 2.72 0.11 -6.64
N LEU A 132 3.15 1.04 -5.80
CA LEU A 132 2.85 0.99 -4.37
C LEU A 132 1.38 1.30 -4.08
N ALA A 133 0.76 2.23 -4.81
CA ALA A 133 -0.67 2.47 -4.71
C ALA A 133 -1.48 1.23 -5.09
N CYS A 134 -1.15 0.56 -6.22
CA CYS A 134 -1.80 -0.69 -6.61
C CYS A 134 -1.70 -1.75 -5.51
N LEU A 135 -0.51 -1.92 -4.93
CA LEU A 135 -0.26 -2.90 -3.88
C LEU A 135 -1.11 -2.65 -2.62
N TRP A 136 -1.20 -1.39 -2.17
CA TRP A 136 -2.03 -1.04 -1.01
C TRP A 136 -3.53 -1.18 -1.31
N LEU A 137 -3.96 -0.78 -2.52
CA LEU A 137 -5.35 -0.92 -2.95
C LEU A 137 -5.79 -2.38 -3.02
N GLU A 138 -4.93 -3.27 -3.53
CA GLU A 138 -5.17 -4.71 -3.58
C GLU A 138 -5.35 -5.28 -2.16
N ARG A 139 -4.41 -4.96 -1.25
CA ARG A 139 -4.44 -5.46 0.13
C ARG A 139 -5.60 -4.91 0.96
N SER A 140 -6.05 -3.69 0.66
CA SER A 140 -7.18 -3.05 1.35
C SER A 140 -8.55 -3.71 1.04
N GLY A 141 -8.59 -4.66 0.09
CA GLY A 141 -9.78 -5.45 -0.22
C GLY A 141 -10.96 -4.60 -0.67
N CYS A 142 -12.10 -4.73 0.00
CA CYS A 142 -13.31 -3.95 -0.30
C CYS A 142 -13.59 -2.83 0.71
N LEU A 143 -12.68 -2.60 1.68
CA LEU A 143 -12.93 -1.61 2.73
C LEU A 143 -12.95 -0.19 2.17
N PRO A 144 -13.69 0.74 2.79
CA PRO A 144 -13.64 2.14 2.38
C PRO A 144 -12.25 2.76 2.62
N LEU A 145 -11.88 3.76 1.82
CA LEU A 145 -10.52 4.26 1.70
C LEU A 145 -10.38 5.68 2.27
N SER A 146 -9.30 5.89 3.02
CA SER A 146 -8.76 7.22 3.34
C SER A 146 -7.55 7.46 2.45
N LEU A 147 -7.60 8.47 1.58
CA LEU A 147 -6.56 8.72 0.58
C LEU A 147 -6.01 10.13 0.72
N ARG A 148 -4.69 10.26 0.63
CA ARG A 148 -4.01 11.54 0.48
C ARG A 148 -3.03 11.50 -0.67
N ALA A 149 -3.18 12.42 -1.63
CA ALA A 149 -2.37 12.44 -2.83
C ALA A 149 -2.11 13.86 -3.33
N THR A 150 -1.12 14.01 -4.19
CA THR A 150 -0.78 15.27 -4.84
C THR A 150 -0.35 15.03 -6.28
N ASP A 151 -0.64 15.99 -7.16
CA ASP A 151 -0.30 15.93 -8.60
C ASP A 151 1.13 16.40 -8.93
N ARG A 152 1.96 16.67 -7.91
CA ARG A 152 3.33 17.20 -8.09
C ARG A 152 4.19 16.36 -9.05
N ARG A 153 4.94 17.05 -9.91
CA ARG A 153 6.12 16.53 -10.65
C ARG A 153 5.91 15.14 -11.28
N GLY A 154 4.77 14.90 -11.93
CA GLY A 154 4.49 13.64 -12.64
C GLY A 154 3.81 12.55 -11.81
N ALA A 155 3.46 12.81 -10.54
CA ALA A 155 2.68 11.88 -9.72
C ALA A 155 1.22 11.75 -10.18
N PHE A 156 0.76 12.58 -11.13
CA PHE A 156 -0.61 12.51 -11.65
C PHE A 156 -0.97 11.14 -12.25
N SER A 157 0.04 10.36 -12.69
CA SER A 157 -0.12 9.00 -13.20
C SER A 157 -0.75 8.01 -12.20
N VAL A 158 -0.79 8.33 -10.90
CA VAL A 158 -1.46 7.48 -9.90
C VAL A 158 -2.97 7.63 -9.89
N PHE A 159 -3.51 8.79 -10.30
CA PHE A 159 -4.93 9.07 -10.19
C PHE A 159 -5.83 8.13 -10.98
N PRO A 160 -5.50 7.67 -12.20
CA PRO A 160 -6.29 6.64 -12.88
C PRO A 160 -6.51 5.38 -12.03
N VAL A 161 -5.47 4.95 -11.29
CA VAL A 161 -5.56 3.80 -10.36
C VAL A 161 -6.46 4.13 -9.18
N LEU A 162 -6.32 5.32 -8.59
CA LEU A 162 -7.18 5.75 -7.48
C LEU A 162 -8.66 5.86 -7.89
N ILE A 163 -8.94 6.40 -9.08
CA ILE A 163 -10.28 6.61 -9.64
C ILE A 163 -10.98 5.26 -9.89
N ALA A 164 -10.25 4.22 -10.28
CA ALA A 164 -10.81 2.88 -10.46
C ALA A 164 -11.48 2.34 -9.18
N HIS A 165 -11.09 2.84 -8.01
CA HIS A 165 -11.67 2.49 -6.71
C HIS A 165 -12.55 3.59 -6.11
N ARG A 166 -13.06 4.53 -6.92
CA ARG A 166 -13.85 5.68 -6.45
C ARG A 166 -15.06 5.32 -5.60
N ALA A 167 -15.72 4.19 -5.88
CA ALA A 167 -16.86 3.72 -5.09
C ALA A 167 -16.53 3.49 -3.61
N ARG A 168 -15.24 3.31 -3.29
CA ARG A 168 -14.73 3.05 -1.94
C ARG A 168 -14.21 4.30 -1.23
N TRP A 169 -14.16 5.46 -1.88
CA TRP A 169 -13.60 6.67 -1.27
C TRP A 169 -14.48 7.14 -0.10
N GLU A 170 -13.90 7.20 1.11
CA GLU A 170 -14.58 7.68 2.33
C GLU A 170 -13.97 9.02 2.80
N HIS A 171 -12.64 9.10 2.81
CA HIS A 171 -11.92 10.32 3.16
C HIS A 171 -10.90 10.67 2.08
N LEU A 172 -10.97 11.89 1.53
CA LEU A 172 -10.03 12.37 0.50
C LEU A 172 -9.31 13.61 0.98
N ASN A 173 -8.00 13.64 0.74
CA ASN A 173 -7.15 14.81 0.92
C ASN A 173 -6.24 14.99 -0.29
N LEU A 174 -6.68 15.83 -1.23
CA LEU A 174 -6.02 16.00 -2.51
C LEU A 174 -5.42 17.39 -2.61
N ARG A 175 -4.18 17.47 -3.09
CA ARG A 175 -3.49 18.73 -3.37
C ARG A 175 -3.11 18.83 -4.84
N PHE A 176 -3.65 19.82 -5.53
CA PHE A 176 -3.41 20.07 -6.93
C PHE A 176 -2.57 21.33 -7.15
N GLN A 177 -1.55 21.20 -8.01
CA GLN A 177 -0.76 22.29 -8.56
C GLN A 177 -1.41 22.83 -9.83
N ASP A 178 -2.01 21.96 -10.64
CA ASP A 178 -2.77 22.33 -11.84
C ASP A 178 -4.29 22.20 -11.57
N PRO A 179 -5.06 23.30 -11.62
CA PRO A 179 -6.51 23.26 -11.44
C PRO A 179 -7.25 22.33 -12.43
N ASN A 180 -6.69 22.05 -13.62
CA ASN A 180 -7.32 21.13 -14.58
C ASN A 180 -7.39 19.69 -14.06
N HIS A 181 -6.53 19.32 -13.11
CA HIS A 181 -6.53 18.00 -12.49
C HIS A 181 -7.70 17.79 -11.52
N LEU A 182 -8.46 18.83 -11.17
CA LEU A 182 -9.66 18.71 -10.33
C LEU A 182 -10.72 17.77 -10.91
N GLN A 183 -10.73 17.56 -12.23
CA GLN A 183 -11.63 16.64 -12.90
C GLN A 183 -11.53 15.19 -12.39
N VAL A 184 -10.43 14.85 -11.71
CA VAL A 184 -10.27 13.59 -10.96
C VAL A 184 -11.30 13.42 -9.83
N LEU A 185 -12.02 14.46 -9.44
CA LEU A 185 -13.12 14.36 -8.48
C LEU A 185 -14.47 14.03 -9.17
N ALA A 186 -14.60 14.25 -10.48
CA ALA A 186 -15.88 14.11 -11.19
C ALA A 186 -16.38 12.66 -11.24
N GLY A 187 -17.62 12.43 -10.80
CA GLY A 187 -18.31 11.12 -10.87
C GLY A 187 -18.80 10.64 -9.50
N PRO A 188 -19.56 9.54 -9.47
CA PRO A 188 -20.24 9.07 -8.26
C PRO A 188 -19.24 8.57 -7.22
N SER A 189 -19.33 9.09 -6.00
CA SER A 189 -18.53 8.68 -4.85
C SER A 189 -19.45 8.48 -3.63
N PRO A 190 -20.16 7.35 -3.57
CA PRO A 190 -21.29 7.14 -2.68
C PRO A 190 -20.91 7.08 -1.19
N LEU A 191 -19.67 6.70 -0.88
CA LEU A 191 -19.18 6.57 0.49
C LEU A 191 -18.45 7.82 1.00
N LEU A 192 -18.28 8.85 0.17
CA LEU A 192 -17.44 10.00 0.49
C LEU A 192 -18.05 10.82 1.63
N GLN A 193 -17.35 10.89 2.76
CA GLN A 193 -17.76 11.62 3.96
C GLN A 193 -16.99 12.91 4.18
N THR A 194 -15.68 12.87 3.89
CA THR A 194 -14.79 14.02 4.08
C THR A 194 -13.97 14.33 2.82
N LEU A 195 -13.99 15.59 2.40
CA LEU A 195 -13.24 16.07 1.25
C LEU A 195 -12.36 17.24 1.65
N HIS A 196 -11.05 17.09 1.46
CA HIS A 196 -10.07 18.16 1.64
C HIS A 196 -9.39 18.41 0.29
N VAL A 197 -9.52 19.63 -0.23
CA VAL A 197 -8.94 20.03 -1.52
C VAL A 197 -8.08 21.27 -1.31
N PHE A 198 -6.84 21.17 -1.78
CA PHE A 198 -5.86 22.27 -1.75
C PHE A 198 -5.46 22.62 -3.18
N LEU A 199 -5.65 23.88 -3.57
CA LEU A 199 -5.33 24.39 -4.90
C LEU A 199 -4.26 25.47 -4.79
N HIS A 200 -3.26 25.44 -5.67
CA HIS A 200 -2.11 26.36 -5.58
C HIS A 200 -2.25 27.62 -6.45
N ASN A 201 -3.23 27.68 -7.37
CA ASN A 201 -3.27 28.75 -8.38
C ASN A 201 -4.70 29.14 -8.76
N ASP A 202 -4.93 30.44 -8.93
CA ASP A 202 -6.24 31.10 -9.17
C ASP A 202 -6.60 31.12 -10.66
N SER A 203 -6.51 29.96 -11.32
CA SER A 203 -6.82 29.82 -12.75
C SER A 203 -8.19 29.23 -12.96
N LEU A 204 -8.91 29.73 -13.97
CA LEU A 204 -10.20 29.21 -14.39
C LEU A 204 -10.12 27.71 -14.69
N SER A 205 -10.84 26.91 -13.92
CA SER A 205 -11.00 25.47 -14.16
C SER A 205 -12.46 25.13 -14.41
N ASN A 206 -12.70 24.11 -15.24
CA ASN A 206 -14.06 23.63 -15.49
C ASN A 206 -14.71 23.17 -14.18
N PRO A 207 -15.99 23.50 -13.96
CA PRO A 207 -16.66 23.11 -12.73
C PRO A 207 -16.76 21.59 -12.61
N VAL A 208 -16.56 21.07 -11.39
CA VAL A 208 -16.66 19.66 -11.04
C VAL A 208 -17.79 19.47 -10.04
N SER A 209 -18.73 18.59 -10.38
CA SER A 209 -19.86 18.25 -9.51
C SER A 209 -19.55 17.03 -8.65
N LEU A 210 -19.83 17.16 -7.35
CA LEU A 210 -19.81 16.10 -6.35
C LEU A 210 -21.19 15.96 -5.67
N LEU A 211 -22.26 16.32 -6.37
CA LEU A 211 -23.63 16.14 -5.88
C LEU A 211 -23.98 14.65 -5.69
N ASP A 212 -23.30 13.75 -6.41
CA ASP A 212 -23.45 12.29 -6.30
C ASP A 212 -22.71 11.69 -5.08
N SER A 213 -22.46 12.50 -4.05
CA SER A 213 -21.81 12.12 -2.78
C SER A 213 -22.78 12.37 -1.60
N PRO A 214 -23.79 11.50 -1.40
CA PRO A 214 -24.87 11.74 -0.44
C PRO A 214 -24.42 11.72 1.02
N LEU A 215 -23.28 11.09 1.33
CA LEU A 215 -22.74 11.02 2.68
C LEU A 215 -21.74 12.17 3.00
N LEU A 216 -21.48 13.07 2.05
CA LEU A 216 -20.49 14.13 2.23
C LEU A 216 -20.99 15.14 3.25
N HIS A 217 -20.29 15.25 4.38
CA HIS A 217 -20.67 16.14 5.47
C HIS A 217 -19.52 17.03 5.96
N THR A 218 -18.26 16.72 5.62
CA THR A 218 -17.09 17.55 5.96
C THR A 218 -16.36 17.99 4.70
N VAL A 219 -16.20 19.30 4.53
CA VAL A 219 -15.47 19.88 3.39
C VAL A 219 -14.43 20.87 3.90
N VAL A 220 -13.20 20.75 3.41
CA VAL A 220 -12.11 21.69 3.63
C VAL A 220 -11.60 22.13 2.27
N LEU A 221 -11.81 23.40 1.93
CA LEU A 221 -11.31 24.02 0.72
C LEU A 221 -10.23 25.03 1.09
N ASP A 222 -9.06 24.86 0.52
CA ASP A 222 -7.97 25.82 0.56
C ASP A 222 -7.69 26.21 -0.90
N ASP A 223 -8.41 27.23 -1.36
CA ASP A 223 -8.48 27.63 -2.75
C ASP A 223 -8.22 29.13 -2.87
N TYR A 224 -7.34 29.50 -3.80
CA TYR A 224 -7.18 30.87 -4.22
C TYR A 224 -8.12 31.02 -5.42
N GLY A 225 -9.39 31.39 -5.21
CA GLY A 225 -10.32 31.57 -6.33
C GLY A 225 -11.79 31.28 -6.06
N THR A 226 -12.62 31.48 -7.10
CA THR A 226 -14.03 31.05 -7.08
C THR A 226 -14.08 29.52 -7.12
N PRO A 227 -14.86 28.85 -6.26
CA PRO A 227 -14.86 27.40 -6.18
C PRO A 227 -15.45 26.83 -7.47
N SER A 228 -14.61 26.21 -8.29
CA SER A 228 -15.05 25.34 -9.39
C SER A 228 -15.72 24.05 -8.89
N LEU A 229 -15.97 23.90 -7.58
CA LEU A 229 -16.60 22.72 -7.00
C LEU A 229 -18.08 22.98 -6.74
N ILE A 230 -18.94 22.15 -7.34
CA ILE A 230 -20.37 22.11 -7.06
C ILE A 230 -20.60 20.99 -6.03
N LEU A 231 -20.83 21.39 -4.78
CA LEU A 231 -20.98 20.49 -3.64
C LEU A 231 -22.43 20.49 -3.12
N PRO A 232 -22.88 19.41 -2.46
CA PRO A 232 -24.16 19.37 -1.78
C PRO A 232 -24.08 20.19 -0.47
N TRP A 233 -24.06 21.52 -0.59
CA TRP A 233 -23.85 22.45 0.53
C TRP A 233 -24.84 22.26 1.68
N SER A 234 -26.10 21.92 1.37
CA SER A 234 -27.20 21.84 2.33
C SER A 234 -27.09 20.71 3.36
N GLN A 235 -26.28 19.67 3.10
CA GLN A 235 -26.05 18.54 4.01
C GLN A 235 -24.72 18.66 4.79
N LEU A 236 -23.91 19.69 4.54
CA LEU A 236 -22.62 19.85 5.19
C LEU A 236 -22.79 20.22 6.67
N THR A 237 -22.06 19.51 7.54
CA THR A 237 -22.01 19.78 8.99
C THR A 237 -20.71 20.46 9.39
N ARG A 238 -19.63 20.25 8.62
CA ARG A 238 -18.33 20.84 8.88
C ARG A 238 -17.78 21.46 7.60
N LEU A 239 -17.46 22.75 7.66
CA LEU A 239 -16.92 23.51 6.54
C LEU A 239 -15.70 24.32 6.98
N SER A 240 -14.60 24.17 6.27
CA SER A 240 -13.44 25.07 6.38
C SER A 240 -13.18 25.69 5.03
N LEU A 241 -13.33 27.00 4.93
CA LEU A 241 -12.97 27.76 3.73
C LEU A 241 -11.74 28.61 4.05
N ARG A 242 -10.65 28.35 3.34
CA ARG A 242 -9.41 29.13 3.43
C ARG A 242 -9.13 29.77 2.09
N CYS A 243 -8.61 30.97 2.16
CA CYS A 243 -8.19 31.76 1.01
C CYS A 243 -9.30 32.18 0.02
N ILE A 244 -10.58 32.13 0.43
CA ILE A 244 -11.72 32.46 -0.44
C ILE A 244 -12.10 33.96 -0.41
N TYR A 245 -12.66 34.46 -1.52
CA TYR A 245 -13.26 35.79 -1.58
C TYR A 245 -14.52 35.87 -0.71
N SER A 246 -14.75 37.03 -0.07
CA SER A 246 -15.87 37.23 0.85
C SER A 246 -17.26 37.05 0.21
N ALA A 247 -17.41 37.43 -1.06
CA ALA A 247 -18.68 37.28 -1.79
C ALA A 247 -19.07 35.80 -1.99
N ASP A 248 -18.11 34.95 -2.37
CA ASP A 248 -18.33 33.52 -2.57
C ASP A 248 -18.53 32.79 -1.25
N CYS A 249 -17.80 33.19 -0.21
CA CYS A 249 -18.02 32.68 1.14
C CYS A 249 -19.48 32.91 1.60
N ILE A 250 -20.01 34.13 1.43
CA ILE A 250 -21.39 34.44 1.81
C ILE A 250 -22.39 33.62 0.99
N SER A 251 -22.15 33.44 -0.32
CA SER A 251 -23.04 32.66 -1.18
C SER A 251 -23.06 31.17 -0.79
N ILE A 252 -21.93 30.60 -0.36
CA ILE A 252 -21.83 29.25 0.18
C ILE A 252 -22.55 29.14 1.51
N LEU A 253 -22.27 30.05 2.45
CA LEU A 253 -22.83 30.00 3.80
C LEU A 253 -24.36 30.10 3.80
N ARG A 254 -24.95 30.79 2.83
CA ARG A 254 -26.40 30.83 2.62
C ARG A 254 -27.01 29.49 2.21
N GLN A 255 -26.23 28.60 1.60
CA GLN A 255 -26.67 27.28 1.15
C GLN A 255 -26.42 26.20 2.21
N THR A 256 -25.51 26.42 3.16
CA THR A 256 -25.17 25.47 4.23
C THR A 256 -26.08 25.65 5.44
N LEU A 257 -27.22 24.95 5.46
CA LEU A 257 -28.23 25.10 6.52
C LEU A 257 -28.00 24.19 7.75
N THR A 258 -27.21 23.13 7.61
CA THR A 258 -26.96 22.13 8.67
C THR A 258 -25.59 22.29 9.34
N LEU A 259 -24.94 23.43 9.16
CA LEU A 259 -23.55 23.63 9.55
C LEU A 259 -23.39 23.71 11.07
N VAL A 260 -22.57 22.82 11.64
CA VAL A 260 -22.25 22.75 13.08
C VAL A 260 -20.91 23.42 13.38
N THR A 261 -19.91 23.20 12.53
CA THR A 261 -18.58 23.82 12.68
C THR A 261 -18.18 24.54 11.40
N CYS A 262 -17.77 25.79 11.53
CA CYS A 262 -17.28 26.61 10.42
C CYS A 262 -15.92 27.22 10.77
N TYR A 263 -14.95 27.11 9.87
CA TYR A 263 -13.69 27.83 9.92
C TYR A 263 -13.52 28.67 8.65
N LEU A 264 -13.24 29.96 8.80
CA LEU A 264 -13.12 30.90 7.70
C LEU A 264 -11.80 31.66 7.79
N GLU A 265 -11.05 31.66 6.71
CA GLU A 265 -9.86 32.48 6.51
C GLU A 265 -10.02 33.22 5.17
N LEU A 266 -10.34 34.52 5.24
CA LEU A 266 -10.80 35.31 4.09
C LEU A 266 -9.70 36.25 3.58
N TRP A 267 -9.63 36.41 2.26
CA TRP A 267 -8.85 37.49 1.67
C TRP A 267 -9.63 38.79 1.75
N ILE A 268 -9.09 39.76 2.48
CA ILE A 268 -9.49 41.16 2.33
C ILE A 268 -8.63 41.69 1.18
N LYS A 269 -9.24 41.98 0.02
CA LYS A 269 -8.55 42.75 -1.02
C LYS A 269 -8.04 44.02 -0.35
N SER A 270 -6.72 44.22 -0.30
CA SER A 270 -6.20 45.52 0.07
C SER A 270 -6.76 46.52 -0.93
N ILE A 271 -7.53 47.48 -0.43
CA ILE A 271 -7.92 48.64 -1.22
C ILE A 271 -6.59 49.27 -1.62
N PRO A 272 -6.24 49.37 -2.92
CA PRO A 272 -5.04 50.09 -3.30
C PRO A 272 -5.15 51.50 -2.72
N PRO A 273 -4.06 52.08 -2.16
CA PRO A 273 -4.11 53.47 -1.73
C PRO A 273 -4.61 54.28 -2.94
N GLY A 274 -5.73 54.99 -2.73
CA GLY A 274 -6.31 55.85 -3.76
C GLY A 274 -5.28 56.89 -4.23
N PRO A 275 -5.47 57.44 -5.44
CA PRO A 275 -4.54 58.38 -6.05
C PRO A 275 -4.27 59.62 -5.18
#